data_AF-S4RRB4-F1
#
_entry.id   AF-S4RRB4-F1
#
_cell.length_a   1.000
_cell.length_b   1.000
_cell.length_c   1.000
_cell.angle_alpha   90.00
_cell.angle_beta   90.00
_cell.angle_gamma   90.00
#
_symmetry.space_group_name_H-M   'P 1'
#
loop_
_entity.id
_entity.type
_entity.pdbx_description
1 polymer ?
#
loop_
_entity_poly.entity_id
_entity_poly.type
_entity_poly.pdbx_seq_one_letter_code
_entity_poly.pdbx_strand_id
1 'polypeptide(L)'
;KKPPFRDCAHARQAGVTKSGVYAVRAFNSSQPVKVWCDMETNGGGWTVIQRRDDGGLDFHRTWAEYKLGFGEPAGEHWLGNEQVHQLSSQQPHVLRVELGDWEGHHAFSLYERFSVASEKQHYRLLLKGFGGTAGRFSSLSQSGVSFSTKDADNDNCGCRCSQMATGG
;
A
#
# COMPACT_ATOMS: atom_id res chain seq x y z
N LYS A 1 -2.52 -28.90 6.81
CA LYS A 1 -1.91 -27.54 6.80
C LYS A 1 -3.04 -26.53 7.03
N LYS A 2 -2.91 -25.61 7.99
CA LYS A 2 -3.92 -24.55 8.20
C LYS A 2 -3.95 -23.66 6.93
N PRO A 3 -5.13 -23.23 6.45
CA PRO A 3 -5.20 -22.32 5.32
C PRO A 3 -4.48 -21.01 5.66
N PRO A 4 -3.81 -20.36 4.69
CA PRO A 4 -3.21 -19.05 4.90
C PRO A 4 -4.26 -18.01 5.33
N PHE A 5 -3.84 -17.00 6.11
CA PHE A 5 -4.72 -15.90 6.50
C PHE A 5 -5.19 -15.11 5.27
N ARG A 6 -6.29 -14.38 5.38
CA ARG A 6 -6.81 -13.57 4.26
C ARG A 6 -5.99 -12.28 4.11
N ASP A 7 -5.71 -11.67 5.25
CA ASP A 7 -4.97 -10.45 5.45
C ASP A 7 -4.41 -10.46 6.90
N CYS A 8 -3.68 -9.42 7.28
CA CYS A 8 -3.15 -9.28 8.62
C CYS A 8 -4.25 -9.09 9.70
N ALA A 9 -5.41 -8.57 9.33
CA ALA A 9 -6.54 -8.41 10.26
C ALA A 9 -7.11 -9.77 10.66
N HIS A 10 -7.24 -10.71 9.72
CA HIS A 10 -7.65 -12.09 10.00
C HIS A 10 -6.60 -12.81 10.87
N ALA A 11 -5.30 -12.59 10.59
CA ALA A 11 -4.23 -13.12 11.45
C ALA A 11 -4.35 -12.58 12.89
N ARG A 12 -4.59 -11.28 13.05
CA ARG A 12 -4.80 -10.63 14.35
C ARG A 12 -5.99 -11.21 15.10
N GLN A 13 -7.14 -11.39 14.43
CA GLN A 13 -8.33 -12.02 14.99
C GLN A 13 -8.10 -13.48 15.40
N ALA A 14 -7.22 -14.19 14.69
CA ALA A 14 -6.81 -15.55 15.03
C ALA A 14 -5.82 -15.62 16.22
N GLY A 15 -5.52 -14.49 16.87
CA GLY A 15 -4.66 -14.41 18.05
C GLY A 15 -3.19 -14.13 17.75
N VAL A 16 -2.83 -13.80 16.50
CA VAL A 16 -1.46 -13.40 16.15
C VAL A 16 -1.20 -11.98 16.66
N THR A 17 -0.21 -11.83 17.55
CA THR A 17 0.06 -10.55 18.20
C THR A 17 1.42 -9.91 17.91
N LYS A 18 2.34 -10.65 17.31
CA LYS A 18 3.69 -10.16 16.99
C LYS A 18 3.77 -9.64 15.57
N SER A 19 4.40 -8.49 15.38
CA SER A 19 4.70 -7.98 14.04
C SER A 19 5.71 -8.89 13.32
N GLY A 20 5.60 -8.98 11.99
CA GLY A 20 6.50 -9.82 11.20
C GLY A 20 5.97 -10.16 9.81
N VAL A 21 6.69 -11.04 9.10
CA VAL A 21 6.29 -11.49 7.76
C VAL A 21 5.35 -12.69 7.86
N TYR A 22 4.17 -12.57 7.25
CA TYR A 22 3.15 -13.61 7.20
C TYR A 22 2.76 -13.93 5.77
N ALA A 23 2.38 -15.18 5.51
CA ALA A 23 1.79 -15.58 4.25
C ALA A 23 0.26 -15.35 4.30
N VAL A 24 -0.21 -14.45 3.45
CA VAL A 24 -1.64 -14.17 3.26
C VAL A 24 -2.08 -14.62 1.88
N ARG A 25 -3.35 -14.99 1.72
CA ARG A 25 -3.92 -15.36 0.43
C ARG A 25 -5.24 -14.65 0.26
N ALA A 26 -5.24 -13.66 -0.63
CA ALA A 26 -6.45 -13.02 -1.12
C ALA A 26 -7.38 -14.07 -1.77
N PHE A 27 -8.69 -13.85 -1.68
CA PHE A 27 -9.71 -14.85 -2.04
C PHE A 27 -9.59 -15.40 -3.48
N ASN A 28 -9.13 -14.56 -4.41
CA ASN A 28 -8.99 -14.90 -5.83
C ASN A 28 -7.55 -15.24 -6.26
N SER A 29 -6.59 -15.28 -5.33
CA SER A 29 -5.21 -15.64 -5.63
C SER A 29 -4.98 -17.13 -5.43
N SER A 30 -4.40 -17.78 -6.44
CA SER A 30 -3.97 -19.18 -6.34
C SER A 30 -2.75 -19.36 -5.43
N GLN A 31 -1.95 -18.31 -5.25
CA GLN A 31 -0.69 -18.34 -4.50
C GLN A 31 -0.73 -17.42 -3.27
N PRO A 32 -0.26 -17.88 -2.10
CA PRO A 32 -0.02 -17.00 -0.97
C PRO A 32 1.07 -15.98 -1.29
N VAL A 33 0.89 -14.75 -0.81
CA VAL A 33 1.87 -13.67 -0.87
C VAL A 33 2.39 -13.38 0.52
N LYS A 34 3.70 -13.08 0.63
CA LYS A 34 4.31 -12.67 1.89
C LYS A 34 4.08 -11.18 2.09
N VAL A 35 3.56 -10.81 3.26
CA VAL A 35 3.31 -9.42 3.66
C VAL A 35 3.90 -9.18 5.04
N TRP A 36 4.28 -7.93 5.31
CA TRP A 36 4.54 -7.52 6.67
C TRP A 36 3.22 -7.18 7.36
N CYS A 37 2.96 -7.86 8.46
CA CYS A 37 1.85 -7.51 9.34
C CYS A 37 2.38 -6.73 10.53
N ASP A 38 1.89 -5.50 10.68
CA ASP A 38 2.03 -4.76 11.92
C ASP A 38 0.86 -5.13 12.84
N MET A 39 1.21 -5.81 13.93
CA MET A 39 0.29 -6.32 14.94
C MET A 39 0.30 -5.48 16.22
N GLU A 40 1.04 -4.38 16.25
CA GLU A 40 1.30 -3.64 17.48
C GLU A 40 0.72 -2.23 17.39
N THR A 41 0.89 -1.56 16.25
CA THR A 41 0.43 -0.18 16.04
C THR A 41 -1.09 -0.08 16.05
N ASN A 42 -1.62 0.81 16.90
CA ASN A 42 -3.04 1.19 16.94
C ASN A 42 -4.02 -0.01 16.91
N GLY A 43 -3.74 -1.04 17.71
CA GLY A 43 -4.57 -2.25 17.80
C GLY A 43 -4.14 -3.41 16.89
N GLY A 44 -3.23 -3.15 15.95
CA GLY A 44 -2.63 -4.14 15.05
C GLY A 44 -3.56 -4.63 13.95
N GLY A 45 -3.07 -5.60 13.17
CA GLY A 45 -3.80 -6.18 12.03
C GLY A 45 -3.59 -5.40 10.73
N TRP A 46 -2.58 -4.54 10.68
CA TRP A 46 -2.25 -3.75 9.50
C TRP A 46 -1.44 -4.57 8.52
N THR A 47 -1.88 -4.59 7.26
CA THR A 47 -1.09 -5.15 6.16
C THR A 47 -0.29 -4.00 5.56
N VAL A 48 1.03 -4.05 5.67
CA VAL A 48 1.90 -3.01 5.10
C VAL A 48 2.00 -3.23 3.60
N ILE A 49 1.60 -2.22 2.83
CA ILE A 49 1.60 -2.25 1.36
C ILE A 49 2.79 -1.52 0.75
N GLN A 50 3.41 -0.61 1.51
CA GLN A 50 4.61 0.13 1.16
C GLN A 50 5.39 0.43 2.43
N ARG A 51 6.72 0.30 2.38
CA ARG A 51 7.61 0.78 3.44
C ARG A 51 8.85 1.45 2.84
N ARG A 52 9.21 2.61 3.40
CA ARG A 52 10.49 3.33 3.21
C ARG A 52 11.14 3.54 4.57
N ASP A 53 12.46 3.40 4.66
CA ASP A 53 13.20 3.53 5.92
C ASP A 53 14.62 4.03 5.68
N ASP A 54 15.43 3.28 4.92
CA ASP A 54 16.86 3.55 4.72
C ASP A 54 17.22 4.07 3.32
N GLY A 55 16.26 4.07 2.38
CA GLY A 55 16.48 4.47 0.99
C GLY A 55 17.30 3.46 0.17
N GLY A 56 17.52 2.24 0.66
CA GLY A 56 18.34 1.23 0.00
C GLY A 56 17.70 0.60 -1.24
N LEU A 57 16.38 0.72 -1.41
CA LEU A 57 15.65 0.17 -2.55
C LEU A 57 15.30 1.27 -3.56
N ASP A 58 15.60 1.02 -4.84
CA ASP A 58 15.15 1.87 -5.94
C ASP A 58 13.63 1.74 -6.16
N PHE A 59 12.93 2.87 -6.14
CA PHE A 59 11.49 2.97 -6.44
C PHE A 59 11.21 3.52 -7.85
N HIS A 60 12.23 3.89 -8.64
CA HIS A 60 12.04 4.33 -10.03
C HIS A 60 11.82 3.13 -10.97
N ARG A 61 10.71 2.41 -10.76
CA ARG A 61 10.39 1.13 -11.39
C ARG A 61 9.37 1.24 -12.51
N THR A 62 9.26 0.16 -13.28
CA THR A 62 8.32 0.01 -14.41
C THR A 62 6.90 -0.30 -13.93
N TRP A 63 5.93 -0.17 -14.83
CA TRP A 63 4.53 -0.59 -14.60
C TRP A 63 4.45 -2.04 -14.14
N ALA A 64 5.19 -2.93 -14.80
CA ALA A 64 5.16 -4.35 -14.53
C ALA A 64 5.70 -4.67 -13.12
N GLU A 65 6.76 -3.97 -12.69
CA GLU A 65 7.32 -4.09 -11.34
C GLU A 65 6.34 -3.54 -10.29
N TYR A 66 5.75 -2.37 -10.50
CA TYR A 66 4.73 -1.82 -9.58
C TYR A 66 3.47 -2.67 -9.50
N LYS A 67 3.10 -3.34 -10.59
CA LYS A 67 2.00 -4.29 -10.64
C LYS A 67 2.27 -5.52 -9.77
N LEU A 68 3.44 -6.14 -9.93
CA LEU A 68 3.82 -7.39 -9.26
C LEU A 68 4.31 -7.17 -7.82
N GLY A 69 4.87 -5.99 -7.53
CA GLY A 69 5.56 -5.69 -6.29
C GLY A 69 7.07 -5.92 -6.40
N PHE A 70 7.82 -5.26 -5.51
CA PHE A 70 9.28 -5.32 -5.45
C PHE A 70 9.79 -5.01 -4.04
N GLY A 71 11.02 -5.40 -3.74
CA GLY A 71 11.62 -5.29 -2.41
C GLY A 71 11.29 -6.48 -1.51
N GLU A 72 11.60 -6.34 -0.22
CA GLU A 72 11.43 -7.40 0.76
C GLU A 72 10.43 -6.95 1.85
N PRO A 73 9.40 -7.75 2.19
CA PRO A 73 8.42 -7.36 3.20
C PRO A 73 9.02 -6.99 4.56
N ALA A 74 10.16 -7.58 4.93
CA ALA A 74 10.86 -7.25 6.18
C ALA A 74 11.57 -5.89 6.16
N GLY A 75 11.73 -5.25 5.01
CA GLY A 75 12.41 -3.96 4.82
C GLY A 75 11.64 -3.05 3.87
N GLU A 76 12.36 -2.27 3.06
CA GLU A 76 11.72 -1.44 2.03
C GLU A 76 11.06 -2.31 0.96
N HIS A 77 9.83 -1.98 0.59
CA HIS A 77 9.10 -2.70 -0.45
C HIS A 77 7.89 -1.93 -0.96
N TRP A 78 7.38 -2.41 -2.10
CA TRP A 78 6.04 -2.17 -2.61
C TRP A 78 5.35 -3.52 -2.80
N LEU A 79 4.18 -3.71 -2.19
CA LEU A 79 3.47 -5.01 -2.20
C LEU A 79 3.00 -5.43 -3.61
N GLY A 80 2.73 -4.45 -4.48
CA GLY A 80 2.22 -4.69 -5.83
C GLY A 80 0.77 -4.25 -5.99
N ASN A 81 0.50 -3.50 -7.05
CA ASN A 81 -0.82 -2.90 -7.30
C ASN A 81 -1.91 -3.97 -7.47
N GLU A 82 -1.58 -5.09 -8.11
CA GLU A 82 -2.54 -6.18 -8.28
C GLU A 82 -2.94 -6.78 -6.93
N GLN A 83 -1.98 -6.96 -6.03
CA GLN A 83 -2.25 -7.49 -4.71
C GLN A 83 -3.06 -6.51 -3.85
N VAL A 84 -2.76 -5.21 -3.93
CA VAL A 84 -3.51 -4.15 -3.22
C VAL A 84 -4.93 -4.00 -3.78
N HIS A 85 -5.11 -4.09 -5.10
CA HIS A 85 -6.43 -4.13 -5.73
C HIS A 85 -7.25 -5.31 -5.20
N GLN A 86 -6.67 -6.51 -5.19
CA GLN A 86 -7.35 -7.71 -4.72
C GLN A 86 -7.73 -7.61 -3.24
N LEU A 87 -6.86 -7.07 -2.37
CA LEU A 87 -7.19 -6.86 -0.96
C LEU A 87 -8.31 -5.84 -0.80
N SER A 88 -8.15 -4.66 -1.38
CA SER A 88 -9.05 -3.53 -1.16
C SER A 88 -10.42 -3.65 -1.84
N SER A 89 -10.56 -4.52 -2.86
CA SER A 89 -11.83 -4.76 -3.54
C SER A 89 -12.76 -5.75 -2.83
N GLN A 90 -12.24 -6.56 -1.90
CA GLN A 90 -13.03 -7.60 -1.22
C GLN A 90 -13.93 -7.04 -0.12
N GLN A 91 -13.46 -6.05 0.62
CA GLN A 91 -14.16 -5.45 1.76
C GLN A 91 -13.72 -3.99 1.93
N PRO A 92 -14.49 -3.15 2.63
CA PRO A 92 -14.06 -1.80 2.97
C PRO A 92 -12.74 -1.84 3.76
N HIS A 93 -11.74 -1.12 3.26
CA HIS A 93 -10.46 -0.96 3.94
C HIS A 93 -10.23 0.50 4.30
N VAL A 94 -9.53 0.70 5.40
CA VAL A 94 -8.94 1.99 5.79
C VAL A 94 -7.48 2.04 5.33
N LEU A 95 -7.00 3.22 4.94
CA LEU A 95 -5.58 3.45 4.66
C LEU A 95 -5.00 4.32 5.77
N ARG A 96 -3.89 3.88 6.35
CA ARG A 96 -3.08 4.66 7.27
C ARG A 96 -1.71 4.88 6.64
N VAL A 97 -1.26 6.13 6.63
CA VAL A 97 0.08 6.52 6.15
C VAL A 97 0.81 7.09 7.35
N GLU A 98 1.91 6.47 7.75
CA GLU A 98 2.79 6.97 8.81
C GLU A 98 4.04 7.59 8.19
N LEU A 99 4.46 8.73 8.76
CA LEU A 99 5.57 9.53 8.28
C LEU A 99 6.47 9.86 9.47
N GLY A 100 7.78 9.75 9.27
CA GLY A 100 8.80 10.24 10.20
C GLY A 100 9.66 11.30 9.51
N ASP A 101 10.06 12.34 10.22
CA ASP A 101 11.06 13.29 9.76
C ASP A 101 12.46 12.96 10.33
N TRP A 102 13.47 13.68 9.84
CA TRP A 102 14.87 13.51 10.25
C TRP A 102 15.16 13.99 11.68
N GLU A 103 14.24 14.75 12.27
CA GLU A 103 14.31 15.25 13.64
C GLU A 103 13.64 14.29 14.65
N GLY A 104 13.04 13.20 14.15
CA GLY A 104 12.39 12.17 14.96
C GLY A 104 10.92 12.48 15.27
N HIS A 105 10.29 13.47 14.62
CA HIS A 105 8.86 13.66 14.72
C HIS A 105 8.10 12.68 13.85
N HIS A 106 6.95 12.22 14.37
CA HIS A 106 6.07 11.29 13.67
C HIS A 106 4.68 11.90 13.47
N ALA A 107 4.12 11.69 12.29
CA ALA A 107 2.75 12.08 11.96
C ALA A 107 2.05 10.99 11.15
N PHE A 108 0.72 11.00 11.12
CA PHE A 108 -0.04 10.06 10.30
C PHE A 108 -1.21 10.71 9.59
N SER A 109 -1.59 10.12 8.46
CA SER A 109 -2.85 10.37 7.75
C SER A 109 -3.69 9.11 7.78
N LEU A 110 -5.00 9.26 7.93
CA LEU A 110 -5.98 8.17 7.90
C LEU A 110 -7.06 8.48 6.87
N TYR A 111 -7.43 7.47 6.10
CA TYR A 111 -8.54 7.52 5.15
C TYR A 111 -9.52 6.40 5.49
N GLU A 112 -10.76 6.79 5.80
CA GLU A 112 -11.83 5.85 6.19
C GLU A 112 -12.24 4.88 5.07
N ARG A 113 -12.03 5.26 3.81
CA ARG A 113 -12.24 4.35 2.67
C ARG A 113 -11.07 4.46 1.71
N PHE A 114 -10.49 3.32 1.43
CA PHE A 114 -9.41 3.13 0.48
C PHE A 114 -9.71 1.96 -0.44
N SER A 115 -9.60 2.19 -1.75
CA SER A 115 -9.49 1.11 -2.71
C SER A 115 -8.69 1.49 -3.93
N VAL A 116 -8.14 0.46 -4.57
CA VAL A 116 -7.41 0.56 -5.83
C VAL A 116 -8.22 -0.17 -6.88
N ALA A 117 -8.47 0.48 -8.02
CA ALA A 117 -9.21 -0.12 -9.13
C ALA A 117 -8.40 -1.22 -9.84
N SER A 118 -9.00 -1.92 -10.81
CA SER A 118 -8.29 -2.95 -11.56
C SER A 118 -7.26 -2.36 -12.52
N GLU A 119 -6.38 -3.20 -13.07
CA GLU A 119 -5.41 -2.79 -14.10
C GLU A 119 -6.06 -2.14 -15.32
N LYS A 120 -7.25 -2.61 -15.72
CA LYS A 120 -8.04 -2.03 -16.84
C LYS A 120 -8.48 -0.58 -16.56
N GLN A 121 -8.52 -0.21 -15.29
CA GLN A 121 -8.79 1.15 -14.82
C GLN A 121 -7.53 1.79 -14.25
N HIS A 122 -6.36 1.32 -14.71
CA HIS A 122 -5.03 1.85 -14.40
C HIS A 122 -4.77 1.99 -12.89
N TYR A 123 -5.23 1.02 -12.10
CA TYR A 123 -5.06 1.02 -10.64
C TYR A 123 -5.48 2.35 -9.98
N ARG A 124 -6.53 2.98 -10.52
CA ARG A 124 -7.05 4.26 -10.04
C ARG A 124 -7.33 4.25 -8.54
N LEU A 125 -6.81 5.25 -7.85
CA LEU A 125 -6.89 5.40 -6.41
C LEU A 125 -8.24 6.00 -6.00
N LEU A 126 -8.90 5.39 -5.01
CA LEU A 126 -10.15 5.87 -4.43
C LEU A 126 -9.96 6.10 -2.94
N LEU A 127 -10.17 7.34 -2.49
CA LEU A 127 -9.97 7.77 -1.11
C LEU A 127 -11.16 8.59 -0.61
N LYS A 128 -11.62 8.32 0.62
CA LYS A 128 -12.60 9.15 1.34
C LYS A 128 -12.32 9.19 2.84
N GLY A 129 -12.82 10.24 3.50
CA GLY A 129 -12.73 10.40 4.96
C GLY A 129 -11.31 10.65 5.43
N PHE A 130 -10.66 11.69 4.92
CA PHE A 130 -9.31 12.08 5.33
C PHE A 130 -9.31 12.66 6.75
N GLY A 131 -8.34 12.25 7.55
CA GLY A 131 -8.04 12.81 8.86
C GLY A 131 -6.62 12.41 9.31
N GLY A 132 -6.29 12.68 10.57
CA GLY A 132 -4.97 12.40 11.15
C GLY A 132 -4.25 13.65 11.62
N THR A 133 -2.95 13.51 11.87
CA THR A 133 -2.08 14.59 12.38
C THR A 133 -1.16 15.17 11.31
N ALA A 134 -0.97 14.49 10.18
CA ALA A 134 -0.11 14.91 9.07
C ALA A 134 -0.80 15.94 8.15
N GLY A 135 -1.27 17.03 8.74
CA GLY A 135 -1.87 18.16 8.02
C GLY A 135 -3.40 18.19 8.01
N ARG A 136 -3.95 19.32 7.52
CA ARG A 136 -5.41 19.56 7.46
C ARG A 136 -6.06 19.14 6.15
N PHE A 137 -5.25 18.93 5.11
CA PHE A 137 -5.69 18.53 3.78
C PHE A 137 -4.88 17.32 3.32
N SER A 138 -5.50 16.47 2.49
CA SER A 138 -4.82 15.30 1.92
C SER A 138 -3.69 15.73 0.99
N SER A 139 -2.48 15.26 1.27
CA SER A 139 -1.32 15.41 0.36
C SER A 139 -1.32 14.40 -0.78
N LEU A 140 -2.09 13.30 -0.66
CA LEU A 140 -2.29 12.37 -1.77
C LEU A 140 -3.12 13.04 -2.87
N SER A 141 -2.80 12.68 -4.12
CA SER A 141 -3.56 13.08 -5.32
C SER A 141 -5.05 12.92 -5.10
N GLN A 142 -5.83 13.80 -5.73
CA GLN A 142 -7.29 13.75 -5.64
C GLN A 142 -7.79 12.33 -5.94
N SER A 143 -8.73 11.84 -5.14
CA SER A 143 -9.37 10.55 -5.39
C SER A 143 -9.86 10.51 -6.84
N GLY A 144 -9.51 9.45 -7.56
CA GLY A 144 -9.84 9.26 -8.97
C GLY A 144 -8.66 9.41 -9.93
N VAL A 145 -7.45 9.72 -9.45
CA VAL A 145 -6.23 9.73 -10.28
C VAL A 145 -5.74 8.30 -10.54
N SER A 146 -5.34 8.04 -11.79
CA SER A 146 -4.77 6.77 -12.25
C SER A 146 -3.30 6.65 -11.83
N PHE A 147 -2.84 5.42 -11.63
CA PHE A 147 -1.44 5.13 -11.34
C PHE A 147 -0.58 5.38 -12.58
N SER A 148 0.64 5.90 -12.43
CA SER A 148 1.52 6.23 -13.56
C SER A 148 2.96 5.88 -13.23
N THR A 149 3.68 5.24 -14.15
CA THR A 149 5.09 4.88 -13.98
C THR A 149 5.95 5.48 -15.08
N LYS A 150 7.27 5.29 -14.99
CA LYS A 150 8.23 5.88 -15.94
C LYS A 150 7.97 5.49 -17.40
N ASP A 151 7.33 4.34 -17.60
CA ASP A 151 6.99 3.70 -18.85
C ASP A 151 5.48 3.65 -19.16
N ALA A 152 4.62 4.17 -18.26
CA ALA A 152 3.17 4.22 -18.45
C ALA A 152 2.59 5.53 -17.89
N ASP A 153 2.34 6.49 -18.78
CA ASP A 153 1.81 7.80 -18.44
C ASP A 153 0.28 7.79 -18.45
N ASN A 154 -0.33 7.83 -17.26
CA ASN A 154 -1.78 7.89 -17.08
C ASN A 154 -2.17 9.11 -16.23
N ASP A 155 -1.26 10.07 -16.08
CA ASP A 155 -1.52 11.27 -15.30
C ASP A 155 -2.27 12.31 -16.13
N ASN A 156 -2.83 13.32 -15.46
CA ASN A 156 -3.60 14.38 -16.13
C ASN A 156 -2.73 15.62 -16.43
N CYS A 157 -1.40 15.48 -16.49
CA CYS A 157 -0.48 16.56 -16.80
C CYS A 157 -0.16 16.60 -18.30
N GLY A 158 0.26 17.77 -18.80
CA GLY A 158 0.99 17.86 -20.08
C GLY A 158 2.45 17.38 -19.98
N CYS A 159 2.83 16.79 -18.85
CA CYS A 159 4.17 16.40 -18.44
C CYS A 159 4.15 14.95 -17.96
N ARG A 160 5.30 14.28 -17.92
CA ARG A 160 5.39 12.91 -17.39
C ARG A 160 5.74 12.95 -15.92
N CYS A 161 4.75 12.98 -15.03
CA CYS A 161 4.96 13.23 -13.60
C CYS A 161 5.89 12.17 -12.99
N SER A 162 5.72 10.91 -13.35
CA SER A 162 6.58 9.80 -12.89
C SER A 162 8.05 9.95 -13.31
N GLN A 163 8.32 10.56 -14.47
CA GLN A 163 9.70 10.81 -14.92
C GLN A 163 10.32 12.02 -14.22
N MET A 164 9.50 13.02 -13.85
CA MET A 164 9.98 14.23 -13.18
C MET A 164 10.16 14.04 -11.67
N ALA A 165 9.17 13.44 -11.01
CA ALA A 165 9.16 13.23 -9.56
C ALA A 165 9.91 11.96 -9.14
N THR A 166 10.16 11.04 -10.08
CA THR A 166 10.64 9.67 -9.88
C THR A 166 9.67 8.81 -9.06
N GLY A 167 9.47 7.56 -9.47
CA GLY A 167 8.56 6.61 -8.80
C GLY A 167 7.24 6.44 -9.54
N GLY A 168 6.37 5.58 -9.03
CA GLY A 168 5.02 5.30 -9.55
C GLY A 168 3.91 5.94 -8.73
#